data_AF-A0A949EG59-F1
#
_entry.id   AF-A0A949EG59-F1
#
_cell.length_a   1.000
_cell.length_b   1.000
_cell.length_c   1.000
_cell.angle_alpha   90.00
_cell.angle_beta   90.00
_cell.angle_gamma   90.00
#
_symmetry.space_group_name_H-M   'P 1'
#
loop_
_entity.id
_entity.type
_entity.pdbx_description
1 polymer ?
#
loop_
_entity_poly.entity_id
_entity_poly.type
_entity_poly.pdbx_seq_one_letter_code
_entity_poly.pdbx_strand_id
1 'polypeptide(L)'
;MTAVQINTIIGLGILFFVGIICQLLVRSEKIPAVSKKEVLLQDLSQLWIKNGEVNIADLAPLWRDEPVLEAIEEVFIEFQNARIQEFYNKHILSLRHATQQQAVCRDLLSLLDTEGQCPSVVNVSRDVEASWDSNTYTLLGQTNMIDHSLNVAEQVIRLLQESDTGYLMPDTIVAALSHDLGKLPSIRGHLYSLGEHPLTAGRILVGLQSFKEL
;
A
#
# COMPACT_ATOMS: atom_id res chain seq x y z
N MET A 1 34.44 46.04 -54.75
CA MET A 1 34.77 46.24 -53.33
C MET A 1 36.21 45.84 -53.09
N THR A 2 37.02 46.70 -52.48
CA THR A 2 38.43 46.40 -52.18
C THR A 2 38.53 45.56 -50.89
N ALA A 3 39.61 44.79 -50.71
CA ALA A 3 39.81 43.94 -49.53
C ALA A 3 39.70 44.72 -48.19
N VAL A 4 40.06 46.01 -48.22
CA VAL A 4 39.94 46.92 -47.08
C VAL A 4 38.47 47.15 -46.70
N GLN A 5 37.57 47.31 -47.68
CA GLN A 5 36.14 47.51 -47.43
C GLN A 5 35.47 46.27 -46.83
N ILE A 6 35.90 45.08 -47.25
CA ILE A 6 35.40 43.80 -46.71
C ILE A 6 35.81 43.66 -45.24
N ASN A 7 37.08 43.93 -44.92
CA ASN A 7 37.58 43.84 -43.54
C ASN A 7 36.93 44.86 -42.60
N THR A 8 36.62 46.07 -43.07
CA THR A 8 35.86 47.05 -42.27
C THR A 8 34.42 46.61 -41.99
N ILE A 9 33.75 45.99 -42.97
CA ILE A 9 32.36 45.51 -42.79
C ILE A 9 32.34 44.33 -41.82
N ILE A 10 33.30 43.40 -41.94
CA ILE A 10 33.41 42.25 -41.02
C ILE A 10 33.75 42.75 -39.61
N GLY A 11 34.68 43.70 -39.46
CA GLY A 11 35.04 44.29 -38.16
C GLY A 11 33.86 44.98 -37.46
N LEU A 12 33.06 45.75 -38.21
CA LEU A 12 31.83 46.37 -37.70
C LEU A 12 30.77 45.34 -37.32
N GLY A 13 30.62 44.28 -38.12
CA GLY A 13 29.70 43.18 -37.83
C GLY A 13 30.05 42.44 -36.53
N ILE A 14 31.35 42.18 -36.29
CA ILE A 14 31.83 41.54 -35.07
C ILE A 14 31.59 42.43 -33.85
N LEU A 15 31.90 43.73 -33.94
CA LEU A 15 31.66 44.67 -32.85
C LEU A 15 30.17 44.78 -32.48
N PHE A 16 29.29 44.77 -33.48
CA PHE A 16 27.85 44.76 -33.27
C PHE A 16 27.39 43.46 -32.58
N PHE A 17 27.91 42.31 -33.02
CA PHE A 17 27.58 41.02 -32.41
C PHE A 17 28.06 40.91 -30.96
N VAL A 18 29.27 41.38 -30.66
CA VAL A 18 29.81 41.43 -29.29
C VAL A 18 28.98 42.39 -28.43
N GLY A 19 28.56 43.53 -28.97
CA GLY A 19 27.67 44.47 -28.27
C GLY A 19 26.32 43.84 -27.91
N ILE A 20 25.71 43.09 -28.83
CA ILE A 20 24.45 42.37 -28.59
C ILE A 20 24.65 41.27 -27.53
N ILE A 21 25.72 40.48 -27.63
CA ILE A 21 26.01 39.42 -26.65
C ILE A 21 26.24 40.02 -25.26
N CYS A 22 27.00 41.12 -25.15
CA CYS A 22 27.18 41.82 -23.87
C CYS A 22 25.87 42.36 -23.32
N GLN A 23 25.00 42.93 -24.17
CA GLN A 23 23.67 43.37 -23.73
C GLN A 23 22.81 42.21 -23.26
N LEU A 24 22.79 41.08 -23.97
CA LEU A 24 22.04 39.89 -23.56
C LEU A 24 22.57 39.26 -22.27
N LEU A 25 23.89 39.26 -22.05
CA LEU A 25 24.50 38.78 -20.80
C LEU A 25 24.20 39.70 -19.62
N VAL A 26 24.16 41.03 -19.82
CA VAL A 26 23.77 41.99 -18.77
C VAL A 26 22.27 41.93 -18.48
N ARG A 27 21.43 41.61 -19.48
CA ARG A 27 19.98 41.48 -19.34
C ARG A 27 19.50 40.12 -18.83
N SER A 28 20.41 39.16 -18.66
CA SER A 28 20.13 37.92 -17.93
C SER A 28 20.02 38.25 -16.45
N GLU A 29 18.90 38.89 -16.08
CA GLU A 29 18.50 39.09 -14.70
C GLU A 29 18.57 37.75 -13.99
N LYS A 30 19.38 37.67 -12.92
CA LYS A 30 19.37 36.54 -12.01
C LYS A 30 17.94 36.47 -11.46
N ILE A 31 17.17 35.47 -11.89
CA ILE A 31 15.88 35.15 -11.28
C ILE A 31 16.14 35.10 -9.78
N PRO A 32 15.58 36.02 -8.97
CA PRO A 32 15.82 36.00 -7.55
C PRO A 32 15.31 34.66 -7.05
N ALA A 33 16.19 33.90 -6.39
CA ALA A 33 15.80 32.63 -5.78
C ALA A 33 14.55 32.90 -4.94
N VAL A 34 13.43 32.26 -5.28
CA VAL A 34 12.20 32.37 -4.50
C VAL A 34 12.55 31.89 -3.10
N SER A 35 12.67 32.85 -2.18
CA SER A 35 12.88 32.57 -0.77
C SER A 35 11.68 31.78 -0.30
N LYS A 36 11.86 30.47 -0.10
CA LYS A 36 10.87 29.64 0.58
C LYS A 36 10.80 30.18 2.00
N LYS A 37 9.76 30.96 2.29
CA LYS A 37 9.49 31.41 3.63
C LYS A 37 9.07 30.18 4.44
N GLU A 38 9.94 29.74 5.33
CA GLU A 38 9.56 28.78 6.35
C GLU A 38 8.58 29.47 7.30
N VAL A 39 7.41 28.88 7.46
CA VAL A 39 6.36 29.38 8.36
C VAL A 39 6.04 28.26 9.31
N LEU A 40 5.98 28.56 10.61
CA LEU A 40 5.60 27.57 11.59
C LEU A 40 4.13 27.21 11.40
N LEU A 41 3.79 25.93 11.57
CA LEU A 41 2.40 25.45 11.50
C LEU A 41 1.49 26.22 12.48
N GLN A 42 2.03 26.65 13.62
CA GLN A 42 1.33 27.49 14.59
C GLN A 42 0.96 28.88 14.02
N ASP A 43 1.82 29.48 13.19
CA ASP A 43 1.51 30.78 12.57
C ASP A 43 0.44 30.63 11.49
N LEU A 44 0.43 29.49 10.79
CA LEU A 44 -0.59 29.18 9.79
C LEU A 44 -1.95 28.85 10.42
N SER A 45 -1.97 28.16 11.56
CA SER A 45 -3.23 27.79 12.22
C SER A 45 -4.06 29.02 12.61
N GLN A 46 -3.40 30.14 12.95
CA GLN A 46 -4.06 31.41 13.26
C GLN A 46 -4.93 31.96 12.12
N LEU A 47 -4.66 31.59 10.86
CA LEU A 47 -5.48 31.99 9.71
C LEU A 47 -6.87 31.31 9.70
N TRP A 48 -6.98 30.14 10.34
CA TRP A 48 -8.19 29.32 10.35
C TRP A 48 -8.93 29.36 11.70
N ILE A 49 -8.28 29.86 12.75
CA ILE A 49 -8.89 30.05 14.08
C ILE A 49 -9.75 31.32 14.07
N LYS A 50 -10.93 31.27 13.46
CA LYS A 50 -11.93 32.35 13.58
C LYS A 50 -12.62 32.38 14.95
N ASN A 51 -12.67 31.23 15.65
CA ASN A 51 -13.49 31.04 16.85
C ASN A 51 -12.72 30.44 18.06
N GLY A 52 -11.39 30.57 18.10
CA GLY A 52 -10.55 30.07 19.20
C GLY A 52 -10.00 28.65 19.02
N GLU A 53 -9.05 28.28 19.87
CA GLU A 53 -8.48 26.93 19.90
C GLU A 53 -9.52 25.94 20.44
N VAL A 54 -9.75 24.85 19.71
CA VAL A 54 -10.65 23.77 20.15
C VAL A 54 -9.81 22.57 20.53
N ASN A 55 -10.05 22.00 21.71
CA ASN A 55 -9.38 20.76 22.09
C ASN A 55 -9.87 19.64 21.17
N ILE A 56 -8.94 18.84 20.64
CA ILE A 56 -9.28 17.69 19.79
C ILE A 56 -10.26 16.74 20.49
N ALA A 57 -10.16 16.60 21.83
CA ALA A 57 -11.10 15.82 22.62
C ALA A 57 -12.54 16.34 22.53
N ASP A 58 -12.74 17.64 22.40
CA ASP A 58 -14.06 18.29 22.28
C ASP A 58 -14.63 18.13 20.86
N LEU A 59 -13.78 17.97 19.85
CA LEU A 59 -14.18 17.68 18.47
C LEU A 59 -14.42 16.19 18.22
N ALA A 60 -13.84 15.32 19.04
CA ALA A 60 -13.92 13.89 18.85
C ALA A 60 -15.36 13.32 18.75
N PRO A 61 -16.36 13.83 19.50
CA PRO A 61 -17.76 13.42 19.33
C PRO A 61 -18.31 13.68 17.92
N LEU A 62 -17.87 14.75 17.23
CA LEU A 62 -18.35 15.07 15.87
C LEU A 62 -18.00 13.99 14.84
N TRP A 63 -16.94 13.20 15.09
CA TRP A 63 -16.51 12.08 14.26
C TRP A 63 -16.79 10.71 14.89
N ARG A 64 -16.99 10.63 16.21
CA ARG A 64 -17.30 9.38 16.91
C ARG A 64 -18.81 9.11 17.03
N ASP A 65 -19.63 10.15 17.00
CA ASP A 65 -21.10 10.05 16.96
C ASP A 65 -21.59 9.93 15.51
N GLU A 66 -20.79 9.28 14.65
CA GLU A 66 -21.31 8.76 13.39
C GLU A 66 -22.52 7.89 13.78
N PRO A 67 -23.72 8.16 13.24
CA PRO A 67 -24.90 7.39 13.60
C PRO A 67 -24.53 5.94 13.41
N VAL A 68 -24.63 5.14 14.49
CA VAL A 68 -24.44 3.70 14.48
C VAL A 68 -25.27 3.21 13.30
N LEU A 69 -24.60 3.02 12.16
CA LEU A 69 -25.25 2.70 10.90
C LEU A 69 -26.08 1.47 11.23
N GLU A 70 -27.38 1.65 11.03
CA GLU A 70 -28.45 0.71 11.32
C GLU A 70 -27.95 -0.70 11.15
N ALA A 71 -28.04 -1.49 12.23
CA ALA A 71 -27.80 -2.92 12.29
C ALA A 71 -27.14 -3.44 11.00
N ILE A 72 -25.79 -3.40 10.93
CA ILE A 72 -25.06 -4.21 9.96
C ILE A 72 -25.77 -5.56 10.04
N GLU A 73 -26.47 -5.95 8.96
CA GLU A 73 -26.98 -7.31 8.85
C GLU A 73 -25.73 -8.15 9.10
N GLU A 74 -25.62 -8.72 10.30
CA GLU A 74 -24.52 -9.61 10.63
C GLU A 74 -24.76 -10.78 9.68
N VAL A 75 -24.11 -10.72 8.52
CA VAL A 75 -24.11 -11.81 7.55
C VAL A 75 -23.46 -12.94 8.32
N PHE A 76 -24.31 -13.80 8.88
CA PHE A 76 -23.89 -14.94 9.66
C PHE A 76 -23.27 -15.92 8.67
N ILE A 77 -21.95 -15.84 8.56
CA ILE A 77 -21.18 -16.78 7.77
C ILE A 77 -20.66 -17.84 8.73
N GLU A 78 -21.06 -19.07 8.44
CA GLU A 78 -20.55 -20.26 9.09
C GLU A 78 -19.48 -20.87 8.18
N PHE A 79 -18.23 -20.84 8.64
CA PHE A 79 -17.12 -21.50 7.97
C PHE A 79 -17.10 -22.98 8.33
N GLN A 80 -16.76 -23.83 7.37
CA GLN A 80 -16.64 -25.28 7.60
C GLN A 80 -15.48 -25.60 8.54
N ASN A 81 -14.39 -24.83 8.45
CA ASN A 81 -13.24 -24.96 9.31
C ASN A 81 -13.41 -24.17 10.62
N ALA A 82 -13.39 -24.89 11.75
CA ALA A 82 -13.54 -24.32 13.08
C ALA A 82 -12.45 -23.27 13.43
N ARG A 83 -11.22 -23.44 12.93
CA ARG A 83 -10.12 -22.50 13.17
C ARG A 83 -10.35 -21.18 12.44
N ILE A 84 -10.87 -21.23 11.21
CA ILE A 84 -11.30 -20.04 10.47
C ILE A 84 -12.44 -19.35 11.20
N GLN A 85 -13.44 -20.09 11.67
CA GLN A 85 -14.57 -19.54 12.42
C GLN A 85 -14.09 -18.82 13.70
N GLU A 86 -13.20 -19.44 14.46
CA GLU A 86 -12.63 -18.85 15.68
C GLU A 86 -11.89 -17.56 15.35
N PHE A 87 -11.02 -17.58 14.34
CA PHE A 87 -10.26 -16.41 13.91
C PHE A 87 -11.18 -15.27 13.45
N TYR A 88 -12.20 -15.57 12.64
CA TYR A 88 -13.18 -14.60 12.18
C TYR A 88 -13.91 -13.91 13.34
N ASN A 89 -14.42 -14.71 14.28
CA ASN A 89 -15.16 -14.21 15.43
C ASN A 89 -14.29 -13.32 16.33
N LYS A 90 -13.02 -13.70 16.51
CA LYS A 90 -12.09 -13.03 17.42
C LYS A 90 -11.48 -11.76 16.82
N HIS A 91 -11.11 -11.79 15.55
CA HIS A 91 -10.26 -10.75 14.93
C HIS A 91 -10.93 -9.96 13.81
N ILE A 92 -11.89 -10.54 13.09
CA ILE A 92 -12.52 -9.87 11.94
C ILE A 92 -13.79 -9.14 12.35
N LEU A 93 -14.64 -9.73 13.20
CA LEU A 93 -15.85 -9.07 13.72
C LEU A 93 -15.57 -7.80 14.54
N SER A 94 -14.37 -7.66 15.08
CA SER A 94 -13.95 -6.47 15.82
C SER A 94 -13.62 -5.28 14.90
N LEU A 95 -13.45 -5.49 13.59
CA LEU A 95 -13.14 -4.45 12.60
C LEU A 95 -14.38 -3.63 12.18
N ARG A 96 -15.25 -3.28 13.13
CA ARG A 96 -16.55 -2.63 12.87
C ARG A 96 -16.45 -1.28 12.15
N HIS A 97 -15.33 -0.59 12.34
CA HIS A 97 -15.04 0.71 11.71
C HIS A 97 -14.41 0.58 10.31
N ALA A 98 -14.11 -0.64 9.86
CA ALA A 98 -13.43 -0.94 8.61
C ALA A 98 -14.24 -2.00 7.83
N THR A 99 -15.49 -1.68 7.50
CA THR A 99 -16.47 -2.62 6.92
C THR A 99 -16.04 -3.17 5.56
N GLN A 100 -15.34 -2.36 4.75
CA GLN A 100 -14.78 -2.80 3.47
C GLN A 100 -13.68 -3.86 3.69
N GLN A 101 -12.72 -3.60 4.59
CA GLN A 101 -11.66 -4.56 4.93
C GLN A 101 -12.26 -5.82 5.56
N GLN A 102 -13.30 -5.69 6.39
CA GLN A 102 -14.03 -6.81 6.96
C GLN A 102 -14.63 -7.71 5.85
N ALA A 103 -15.25 -7.11 4.83
CA ALA A 103 -15.79 -7.82 3.68
C ALA A 103 -14.69 -8.52 2.86
N VAL A 104 -13.55 -7.87 2.65
CA VAL A 104 -12.39 -8.48 1.98
C VAL A 104 -11.87 -9.67 2.78
N CYS A 105 -11.66 -9.51 4.09
CA CYS A 105 -11.19 -10.58 4.96
C CYS A 105 -12.13 -11.79 4.93
N ARG A 106 -13.45 -11.55 4.92
CA ARG A 106 -14.47 -12.58 4.82
C ARG A 106 -14.38 -13.36 3.51
N ASP A 107 -14.19 -12.68 2.38
CA ASP A 107 -14.05 -13.33 1.07
C ASP A 107 -12.74 -14.15 1.00
N LEU A 108 -11.64 -13.61 1.55
CA LEU A 108 -10.35 -14.32 1.66
C LEU A 108 -10.46 -15.57 2.54
N LEU A 109 -11.11 -15.48 3.70
CA LEU A 109 -11.34 -16.62 4.59
C LEU A 109 -12.25 -17.67 3.94
N SER A 110 -13.23 -17.26 3.15
CA SER A 110 -14.10 -18.20 2.40
C SER A 110 -13.31 -18.97 1.34
N LEU A 111 -12.37 -18.31 0.67
CA LEU A 111 -11.45 -18.96 -0.27
C LEU A 111 -10.52 -19.95 0.44
N LEU A 112 -9.95 -19.56 1.58
CA LEU A 112 -9.12 -20.43 2.42
C LEU A 112 -9.89 -21.63 2.97
N ASP A 113 -11.15 -21.46 3.36
CA ASP A 113 -12.02 -22.54 3.84
C ASP A 113 -12.27 -23.59 2.74
N THR A 114 -12.32 -23.14 1.48
CA THR A 114 -12.56 -24.00 0.32
C THR A 114 -11.29 -24.74 -0.15
N GLU A 115 -10.15 -24.05 -0.23
CA GLU A 115 -8.94 -24.57 -0.90
C GLU A 115 -7.69 -24.68 0.00
N GLY A 116 -7.73 -24.12 1.21
CA GLY A 116 -6.54 -23.91 2.03
C GLY A 116 -6.01 -25.14 2.77
N GLN A 117 -6.63 -26.31 2.60
CA GLN A 117 -6.09 -27.59 3.10
C GLN A 117 -4.82 -28.03 2.36
N CYS A 118 -4.43 -27.33 1.29
CA CYS A 118 -3.17 -27.59 0.60
C CYS A 118 -1.95 -27.20 1.46
N PRO A 119 -0.76 -27.80 1.22
CA PRO A 119 0.48 -27.35 1.84
C PRO A 119 0.76 -25.86 1.58
N SER A 120 1.26 -25.16 2.58
CA SER A 120 1.68 -23.74 2.49
C SER A 120 2.95 -23.55 1.67
N VAL A 121 3.80 -24.58 1.61
CA VAL A 121 5.04 -24.59 0.83
C VAL A 121 4.88 -25.52 -0.37
N VAL A 122 5.37 -25.08 -1.52
CA VAL A 122 5.26 -25.82 -2.78
C VAL A 122 6.60 -25.83 -3.48
N ASN A 123 7.05 -27.01 -3.90
CA ASN A 123 8.31 -27.15 -4.62
C ASN A 123 8.10 -26.84 -6.10
N VAL A 124 8.29 -25.59 -6.48
CA VAL A 124 8.30 -25.17 -7.89
C VAL A 124 9.71 -24.82 -8.29
N SER A 125 10.19 -25.37 -9.41
CA SER A 125 11.50 -25.03 -9.96
C SER A 125 11.59 -23.52 -10.19
N ARG A 126 12.50 -22.85 -9.45
CA ARG A 126 12.77 -21.40 -9.37
C ARG A 126 12.11 -20.62 -8.21
N ASP A 127 11.29 -21.25 -7.37
CA ASP A 127 10.93 -20.61 -6.10
C ASP A 127 12.09 -20.65 -5.10
N VAL A 128 12.14 -19.72 -4.15
CA VAL A 128 13.22 -19.69 -3.14
C VAL A 128 13.21 -20.96 -2.30
N GLU A 129 12.02 -21.53 -2.10
CA GLU A 129 11.80 -22.78 -1.35
C GLU A 129 12.32 -24.02 -2.09
N ALA A 130 12.51 -23.96 -3.40
CA ALA A 130 13.13 -25.04 -4.16
C ALA A 130 14.65 -25.15 -3.92
N SER A 131 15.27 -24.11 -3.37
CA SER A 131 16.68 -24.11 -2.97
C SER A 131 16.92 -24.70 -1.57
N TRP A 132 15.85 -25.00 -0.83
CA TRP A 132 15.95 -25.51 0.53
C TRP A 132 16.34 -26.98 0.56
N ASP A 133 17.02 -27.38 1.63
CA ASP A 133 17.29 -28.79 1.86
C ASP A 133 15.97 -29.56 2.09
N SER A 134 15.98 -30.84 1.73
CA SER A 134 14.78 -31.68 1.77
C SER A 134 14.12 -31.75 3.14
N ASN A 135 14.87 -31.55 4.23
CA ASN A 135 14.34 -31.62 5.59
C ASN A 135 13.54 -30.35 5.92
N THR A 136 14.09 -29.18 5.60
CA THR A 136 13.39 -27.89 5.77
C THR A 136 12.09 -27.83 4.97
N TYR A 137 12.12 -28.27 3.71
CA TYR A 137 10.92 -28.35 2.88
C TYR A 137 9.87 -29.29 3.48
N THR A 138 10.28 -30.48 3.93
CA THR A 138 9.35 -31.47 4.51
C THR A 138 8.72 -30.96 5.79
N LEU A 139 9.49 -30.29 6.64
CA LEU A 139 9.00 -29.73 7.90
C LEU A 139 8.00 -28.60 7.66
N LEU A 140 8.32 -27.64 6.78
CA LEU A 140 7.44 -26.49 6.52
C LEU A 140 6.21 -26.87 5.70
N GLY A 141 6.32 -27.88 4.83
CA GLY A 141 5.19 -28.45 4.09
C GLY A 141 4.14 -29.17 4.96
N GLN A 142 4.40 -29.41 6.25
CA GLN A 142 3.41 -29.96 7.19
C GLN A 142 2.33 -28.96 7.58
N THR A 143 2.59 -27.66 7.42
CA THR A 143 1.62 -26.61 7.70
C THR A 143 0.78 -26.37 6.45
N ASN A 144 -0.54 -26.50 6.57
CA ASN A 144 -1.45 -26.16 5.47
C ASN A 144 -1.59 -24.63 5.31
N MET A 145 -2.19 -24.20 4.21
CA MET A 145 -2.34 -22.79 3.88
C MET A 145 -3.27 -22.04 4.85
N ILE A 146 -4.29 -22.71 5.40
CA ILE A 146 -5.17 -22.11 6.43
C ILE A 146 -4.33 -21.75 7.64
N ASP A 147 -3.64 -22.72 8.23
CA ASP A 147 -2.87 -22.52 9.45
C ASP A 147 -1.76 -21.50 9.24
N HIS A 148 -1.04 -21.57 8.10
CA HIS A 148 -0.03 -20.57 7.75
C HIS A 148 -0.60 -19.15 7.71
N SER A 149 -1.66 -18.94 6.92
CA SER A 149 -2.24 -17.61 6.72
C SER A 149 -2.80 -17.03 8.02
N LEU A 150 -3.49 -17.85 8.82
CA LEU A 150 -4.04 -17.44 10.11
C LEU A 150 -2.94 -17.14 11.13
N ASN A 151 -1.90 -17.99 11.22
CA ASN A 151 -0.78 -17.76 12.14
C ASN A 151 -0.01 -16.47 11.79
N VAL A 152 0.21 -16.21 10.50
CA VAL A 152 0.83 -14.94 10.04
C VAL A 152 -0.03 -13.74 10.43
N ALA A 153 -1.35 -13.82 10.20
CA ALA A 153 -2.27 -12.74 10.57
C ALA A 153 -2.32 -12.51 12.09
N GLU A 154 -2.37 -13.57 12.91
CA GLU A 154 -2.32 -13.46 14.37
C GLU A 154 -1.01 -12.82 14.86
N GLN A 155 0.13 -13.20 14.25
CA GLN A 155 1.42 -12.63 14.61
C GLN A 155 1.50 -11.14 14.24
N VAL A 156 0.98 -10.75 13.09
CA VAL A 156 0.89 -9.34 12.67
C VAL A 156 0.01 -8.54 13.63
N ILE A 157 -1.17 -9.06 13.98
CA ILE A 157 -2.09 -8.43 14.95
C ILE A 157 -1.37 -8.18 16.27
N ARG A 158 -0.65 -9.19 16.77
CA ARG A 158 0.13 -9.07 18.01
C ARG A 158 1.19 -7.98 17.92
N LEU A 159 1.97 -7.93 16.83
CA LEU A 159 3.02 -6.93 16.64
C LEU A 159 2.47 -5.50 16.55
N LEU A 160 1.31 -5.32 15.91
CA LEU A 160 0.65 -4.01 15.81
C LEU A 160 0.09 -3.55 17.16
N GLN A 161 -0.43 -4.49 17.97
CA GLN A 161 -0.86 -4.21 19.34
C GLN A 161 0.31 -3.84 20.25
N GLU A 162 1.43 -4.56 20.15
CA GLU A 162 2.64 -4.30 20.95
C GLU A 162 3.32 -2.97 20.57
N SER A 163 3.14 -2.48 19.34
CA SER A 163 3.76 -1.26 18.83
C SER A 163 2.87 -0.01 18.87
N ASP A 164 1.69 -0.08 19.47
CA ASP A 164 0.69 1.01 19.52
C ASP A 164 0.27 1.52 18.12
N THR A 165 0.32 0.65 17.11
CA THR A 165 -0.08 0.95 15.71
C THR A 165 -1.32 0.16 15.28
N GLY A 166 -2.20 -0.16 16.24
CA GLY A 166 -3.40 -0.96 16.01
C GLY A 166 -4.37 -0.40 14.96
N TYR A 167 -4.28 0.89 14.62
CA TYR A 167 -5.07 1.50 13.55
C TYR A 167 -4.73 0.96 12.14
N LEU A 168 -3.54 0.37 11.95
CA LEU A 168 -3.15 -0.29 10.70
C LEU A 168 -3.68 -1.71 10.57
N MET A 169 -4.31 -2.24 11.62
CA MET A 169 -4.73 -3.64 11.70
C MET A 169 -5.64 -4.08 10.55
N PRO A 170 -6.67 -3.31 10.11
CA PRO A 170 -7.55 -3.76 9.03
C PRO A 170 -6.80 -4.09 7.73
N ASP A 171 -5.96 -3.17 7.25
CA ASP A 171 -5.22 -3.35 6.00
C ASP A 171 -4.13 -4.42 6.13
N THR A 172 -3.48 -4.49 7.30
CA THR A 172 -2.41 -5.46 7.52
C THR A 172 -2.94 -6.88 7.65
N ILE A 173 -4.16 -7.08 8.17
CA ILE A 173 -4.82 -8.39 8.16
C ILE A 173 -5.13 -8.81 6.71
N VAL A 174 -5.66 -7.90 5.88
CA VAL A 174 -5.91 -8.20 4.45
C VAL A 174 -4.61 -8.63 3.76
N ALA A 175 -3.52 -7.90 3.98
CA ALA A 175 -2.21 -8.25 3.43
C ALA A 175 -1.72 -9.62 3.93
N ALA A 176 -1.81 -9.87 5.23
CA ALA A 176 -1.37 -11.13 5.85
C ALA A 176 -2.15 -12.35 5.31
N LEU A 177 -3.48 -12.25 5.22
CA LEU A 177 -4.33 -13.34 4.71
C LEU A 177 -4.15 -13.57 3.20
N SER A 178 -3.78 -12.53 2.43
CA SER A 178 -3.71 -12.62 0.97
C SER A 178 -2.32 -12.98 0.41
N HIS A 179 -1.23 -12.73 1.17
CA HIS A 179 0.13 -12.70 0.62
C HIS A 179 0.55 -13.98 -0.14
N ASP A 180 0.12 -15.15 0.34
CA ASP A 180 0.52 -16.46 -0.19
C ASP A 180 -0.60 -17.18 -0.96
N LEU A 181 -1.75 -16.53 -1.21
CA LEU A 181 -2.87 -17.14 -1.93
C LEU A 181 -2.50 -17.54 -3.37
N GLY A 182 -1.47 -16.94 -3.95
CA GLY A 182 -0.91 -17.34 -5.24
C GLY A 182 -0.41 -18.79 -5.28
N LYS A 183 -0.26 -19.45 -4.11
CA LYS A 183 0.13 -20.87 -3.98
C LYS A 183 -1.07 -21.83 -4.01
N LEU A 184 -2.31 -21.34 -4.02
CA LEU A 184 -3.53 -22.18 -4.03
C LEU A 184 -3.65 -23.03 -5.31
N PRO A 185 -4.14 -24.29 -5.22
CA PRO A 185 -4.15 -25.22 -6.35
C PRO A 185 -4.92 -24.74 -7.59
N SER A 186 -6.08 -24.09 -7.43
CA SER A 186 -6.89 -23.60 -8.57
C SER A 186 -6.19 -22.51 -9.39
N ILE A 187 -5.14 -21.92 -8.80
CA ILE A 187 -4.43 -20.75 -9.29
C ILE A 187 -3.07 -21.14 -9.88
N ARG A 188 -2.65 -22.41 -9.67
CA ARG A 188 -1.46 -23.02 -10.25
C ARG A 188 -1.63 -23.24 -11.77
N GLY A 189 -1.59 -22.15 -12.53
CA GLY A 189 -1.45 -22.14 -13.99
C GLY A 189 0.00 -22.01 -14.46
N HIS A 190 0.22 -21.79 -15.76
CA HIS A 190 1.57 -21.66 -16.36
C HIS A 190 2.45 -20.55 -15.75
N LEU A 191 1.86 -19.55 -15.09
CA LEU A 191 2.59 -18.45 -14.44
C LEU A 191 3.20 -18.86 -13.08
N TYR A 192 2.71 -19.94 -12.49
CA TYR A 192 3.21 -20.46 -11.22
C TYR A 192 4.64 -21.00 -11.33
N SER A 193 5.05 -21.48 -12.52
CA SER A 193 6.34 -22.12 -12.81
C SER A 193 7.58 -21.20 -12.73
N LEU A 194 7.43 -19.97 -12.23
CA LEU A 194 8.49 -18.95 -12.19
C LEU A 194 8.77 -18.38 -10.80
N GLY A 195 8.09 -18.82 -9.74
CA GLY A 195 8.19 -18.20 -8.41
C GLY A 195 7.40 -16.89 -8.26
N GLU A 196 6.48 -16.62 -9.19
CA GLU A 196 5.67 -15.40 -9.26
C GLU A 196 4.42 -15.45 -8.34
N HIS A 197 4.47 -16.22 -7.26
CA HIS A 197 3.33 -16.36 -6.34
C HIS A 197 2.88 -15.03 -5.70
N PRO A 198 3.75 -14.03 -5.41
CA PRO A 198 3.29 -12.73 -4.92
C PRO A 198 2.50 -11.93 -5.96
N LEU A 199 2.93 -11.96 -7.23
CA LEU A 199 2.20 -11.31 -8.33
C LEU A 199 0.84 -11.98 -8.54
N THR A 200 0.83 -13.30 -8.43
CA THR A 200 -0.39 -14.11 -8.55
C THR A 200 -1.35 -13.83 -7.40
N ALA A 201 -0.84 -13.72 -6.16
CA ALA A 201 -1.63 -13.30 -4.99
C ALA A 201 -2.31 -11.95 -5.21
N GLY A 202 -1.57 -10.96 -5.73
CA GLY A 202 -2.14 -9.65 -6.09
C GLY A 202 -3.27 -9.73 -7.12
N ARG A 203 -3.19 -10.65 -8.10
CA ARG A 203 -4.26 -10.84 -9.09
C ARG A 203 -5.54 -11.41 -8.49
N ILE A 204 -5.42 -12.32 -7.51
CA ILE A 204 -6.58 -12.86 -6.78
C ILE A 204 -7.27 -11.73 -6.05
N LEU A 205 -6.49 -10.92 -5.34
CA LEU A 205 -6.99 -9.81 -4.55
C LEU A 205 -7.74 -8.79 -5.44
N VAL A 206 -7.16 -8.38 -6.56
CA VAL A 206 -7.82 -7.51 -7.57
C VAL A 206 -9.06 -8.15 -8.19
N GLY A 207 -9.16 -9.48 -8.18
CA GLY A 207 -10.34 -10.22 -8.65
C GLY A 207 -11.54 -10.11 -7.72
N LEU A 208 -11.33 -9.94 -6.42
CA LEU A 208 -12.39 -9.86 -5.42
C LEU A 208 -13.19 -8.56 -5.57
N GLN A 209 -14.52 -8.69 -5.58
CA GLN A 209 -15.39 -7.53 -5.69
C GLN A 209 -15.27 -6.62 -4.46
N SER A 210 -15.24 -7.21 -3.26
CA SER A 210 -15.01 -6.51 -1.99
C SER A 210 -13.72 -5.70 -1.97
N PHE A 211 -12.66 -6.19 -2.63
CA PHE A 211 -11.38 -5.46 -2.68
C PHE A 211 -11.39 -4.29 -3.66
N LYS A 212 -12.18 -4.36 -4.74
CA LYS A 212 -12.37 -3.24 -5.66
C LYS A 212 -13.17 -2.10 -5.04
N GLU A 213 -13.95 -2.41 -4.01
CA GLU A 213 -14.76 -1.47 -3.26
C GLU A 213 -14.02 -0.89 -2.05
N LEU A 214 -12.78 -1.33 -1.78
CA LEU A 214 -11.86 -0.80 -0.78
C LEU A 214 -11.23 0.52 -1.26
#